data_AF-A0A6N8EJR4-F1
#
_entry.id   AF-A0A6N8EJR4-F1
#
_cell.length_a   1.000
_cell.length_b   1.000
_cell.length_c   1.000
_cell.angle_alpha   90.00
_cell.angle_beta   90.00
_cell.angle_gamma   90.00
#
_symmetry.space_group_name_H-M   'P 1'
#
loop_
_entity.id
_entity.type
_entity.pdbx_description
1 polymer ?
#
loop_
_entity_poly.entity_id
_entity_poly.type
_entity_poly.pdbx_seq_one_letter_code
_entity_poly.pdbx_strand_id
1 'polypeptide(L)'
;RALDNIFVERLWRSVKYEDVYIKGYASLPELLLGLSAYFAFYNSERPHQSLGYLTPDAVYQSGTGGGAKIVDRFAKAESKLGPRQTAAVEGGRTT
;
A
#
# COMPACT_ATOMS: atom_id res chain seq x y z
N ARG A 1 -20.80 -7.58 0.61
CA ARG A 1 -20.26 -6.85 -0.56
C ARG A 1 -20.25 -5.32 -0.38
N ALA A 2 -21.03 -4.73 0.55
CA ALA A 2 -21.04 -3.27 0.75
C ALA A 2 -20.02 -2.76 1.79
N LEU A 3 -19.60 -3.59 2.74
CA LEU A 3 -18.69 -3.17 3.82
C LEU A 3 -17.31 -2.79 3.28
N ASP A 4 -16.75 -3.58 2.37
CA ASP A 4 -15.44 -3.29 1.77
C ASP A 4 -15.47 -1.95 1.02
N ASN A 5 -16.56 -1.66 0.31
CA ASN A 5 -16.70 -0.42 -0.44
C ASN A 5 -16.78 0.81 0.49
N ILE A 6 -17.55 0.74 1.58
CA ILE A 6 -17.66 1.87 2.51
C ILE A 6 -16.34 2.14 3.26
N PHE A 7 -15.53 1.11 3.55
CA PHE A 7 -14.21 1.30 4.14
C PHE A 7 -13.25 1.98 3.15
N VAL A 8 -13.20 1.49 1.91
CA VAL A 8 -12.35 2.06 0.86
C VAL A 8 -12.74 3.51 0.57
N GLU A 9 -14.04 3.82 0.48
CA GLU A 9 -14.53 5.17 0.25
C GLU A 9 -14.15 6.12 1.40
N ARG A 10 -14.29 5.67 2.66
CA ARG A 10 -13.91 6.46 3.84
C ARG A 10 -12.40 6.73 3.86
N LEU A 11 -11.60 5.71 3.60
CA LEU A 11 -10.14 5.84 3.51
C LEU A 11 -9.77 6.90 2.47
N TRP A 12 -10.29 6.75 1.24
CA TRP A 12 -9.98 7.69 0.16
C TRP A 12 -10.51 9.09 0.38
N ARG A 13 -11.60 9.26 1.15
CA ARG A 13 -12.05 10.58 1.58
C ARG A 13 -10.97 11.21 2.47
N SER A 14 -10.52 10.54 3.52
CA SER A 14 -9.48 11.06 4.40
C SER A 14 -8.19 11.40 3.66
N VAL A 15 -7.66 10.47 2.83
CA VAL A 15 -6.43 10.70 2.05
C VAL A 15 -6.52 11.97 1.21
N LYS A 16 -7.64 12.17 0.50
CA LYS A 16 -7.80 13.33 -0.37
C LYS A 16 -7.84 14.65 0.42
N TYR A 17 -8.65 14.70 1.46
CA TYR A 17 -8.90 15.95 2.19
C TYR A 17 -7.81 16.31 3.18
N GLU A 18 -7.11 15.33 3.76
CA GLU A 18 -6.11 15.56 4.79
C GLU A 18 -4.69 15.64 4.23
N ASP A 19 -4.43 15.04 3.06
CA ASP A 19 -3.09 14.98 2.47
C ASP A 19 -3.05 15.65 1.09
N VAL A 20 -3.71 15.03 0.10
CA VAL A 20 -3.52 15.38 -1.32
C VAL A 20 -3.95 16.82 -1.62
N TYR A 21 -5.12 17.24 -1.14
CA TYR A 21 -5.64 18.59 -1.40
C TYR A 21 -4.93 19.69 -0.61
N ILE A 22 -4.34 19.34 0.54
CA ILE A 22 -3.63 20.31 1.37
C ILE A 22 -2.20 20.52 0.85
N LYS A 23 -1.52 19.43 0.48
CA LYS A 23 -0.10 19.47 0.13
C LYS A 23 0.16 19.85 -1.33
N GLY A 24 -0.78 19.59 -2.24
CA GLY A 24 -0.68 20.05 -3.63
C GLY A 24 0.60 19.62 -4.34
N TYR A 25 1.01 18.36 -4.17
CA TYR A 25 2.27 17.81 -4.68
C TYR A 25 2.54 18.17 -6.14
N ALA A 26 3.76 18.61 -6.44
CA ALA A 26 4.14 19.11 -7.76
C ALA A 26 4.62 17.99 -8.70
N SER A 27 4.99 16.84 -8.15
CA SER A 27 5.54 15.72 -8.91
C SER A 27 5.10 14.36 -8.38
N LEU A 28 5.14 13.35 -9.25
CA LEU A 28 4.79 11.97 -8.88
C LEU A 28 5.70 11.39 -7.77
N PRO A 29 7.03 11.57 -7.79
CA PRO A 29 7.89 11.07 -6.71
C PRO A 29 7.56 11.68 -5.35
N GLU A 30 7.25 12.98 -5.32
CA GLU A 30 6.86 13.69 -4.11
C GLU A 30 5.51 13.18 -3.57
N LEU A 31 4.52 13.00 -4.45
CA LEU A 31 3.23 12.39 -4.11
C LEU A 31 3.40 10.99 -3.51
N LEU A 32 4.27 10.16 -4.10
CA LEU A 32 4.50 8.80 -3.61
C LEU A 32 5.11 8.82 -2.20
N LEU A 33 6.15 9.63 -1.97
CA LEU A 33 6.76 9.78 -0.65
C LEU A 33 5.76 10.30 0.38
N GLY A 34 4.97 11.30 -0.01
CA GLY A 34 3.94 11.90 0.82
C GLY A 34 2.83 10.93 1.21
N LEU A 35 2.33 10.15 0.25
CA LEU A 35 1.36 9.08 0.50
C LEU A 35 1.96 7.98 1.38
N SER A 36 3.20 7.56 1.16
CA SER A 36 3.87 6.58 2.02
C SER A 36 3.93 7.05 3.48
N ALA A 37 4.30 8.31 3.71
CA ALA A 37 4.31 8.90 5.04
C ALA A 37 2.89 8.98 5.64
N TYR A 38 1.91 9.41 4.84
CA TYR A 38 0.52 9.49 5.29
C TYR A 38 -0.04 8.12 5.69
N PHE A 39 0.19 7.07 4.90
CA PHE A 39 -0.30 5.73 5.22
C PHE A 39 0.40 5.13 6.44
N ALA A 40 1.70 5.39 6.64
CA ALA A 40 2.39 5.00 7.86
C ALA A 40 1.71 5.62 9.10
N PHE A 41 1.46 6.93 9.08
CA PHE A 41 0.74 7.63 10.14
C PHE A 41 -0.70 7.11 10.33
N TYR A 42 -1.45 6.97 9.23
CA TYR A 42 -2.84 6.53 9.25
C TYR A 42 -2.99 5.14 9.89
N ASN A 43 -2.08 4.22 9.57
CA ASN A 43 -2.16 2.83 10.04
C ASN A 43 -1.65 2.66 11.48
N SER A 44 -0.60 3.39 11.87
CA SER A 44 0.11 3.13 13.13
C SER A 44 -0.24 4.09 14.26
N GLU A 45 -0.60 5.35 13.95
CA GLU A 45 -0.76 6.41 14.96
C GLU A 45 -2.19 6.93 15.08
N ARG A 46 -2.96 6.95 13.98
CA ARG A 46 -4.28 7.58 13.97
C ARG A 46 -5.36 6.67 14.59
N PRO A 47 -6.02 7.09 15.69
CA PRO A 47 -7.17 6.35 16.24
C PRO A 47 -8.41 6.57 15.38
N HIS A 48 -9.16 5.49 15.12
CA HIS A 48 -10.37 5.53 14.28
C HIS A 48 -11.61 5.17 15.09
N GLN A 49 -12.61 6.06 15.13
CA GLN A 49 -13.85 5.83 15.88
C GLN A 49 -14.58 4.54 15.43
N SER A 50 -14.56 4.22 14.14
CA SER A 50 -15.15 2.95 13.64
C SER A 50 -14.40 1.69 14.08
N LEU A 51 -13.19 1.85 14.60
CA LEU A 51 -12.36 0.79 15.16
C LEU A 51 -12.31 0.84 16.69
N GLY A 52 -13.25 1.54 17.34
CA GLY A 52 -13.24 1.69 18.80
C GLY A 52 -12.07 2.55 19.30
N TYR A 53 -11.66 3.55 18.52
CA TYR A 53 -10.48 4.39 18.77
C TYR A 53 -9.14 3.65 18.77
N LEU A 54 -9.09 2.46 18.17
CA LEU A 54 -7.85 1.77 17.84
C LEU A 54 -7.31 2.20 16.47
N THR A 55 -6.04 1.89 16.26
CA THR A 55 -5.38 2.07 14.95
C THR A 55 -5.62 0.84 14.07
N PRO A 56 -5.57 0.98 12.73
CA PRO A 56 -5.68 -0.14 11.81
C PRO A 56 -4.66 -1.25 12.11
N ASP A 57 -3.41 -0.90 12.42
CA ASP A 57 -2.37 -1.87 12.77
C ASP A 57 -2.72 -2.65 14.04
N ALA A 58 -3.22 -1.96 15.08
CA ALA A 58 -3.62 -2.62 16.32
C ALA A 58 -4.75 -3.63 16.09
N VAL A 59 -5.74 -3.27 15.28
CA VAL A 59 -6.86 -4.15 14.92
C VAL A 59 -6.40 -5.34 14.08
N TYR A 60 -5.50 -5.11 13.12
CA TYR A 60 -4.98 -6.16 12.26
C TYR A 60 -4.17 -7.17 13.08
N GLN A 61 -3.31 -6.71 13.99
CA GLN A 61 -2.50 -7.56 14.87
C GLN A 61 -3.36 -8.35 15.87
N SER A 62 -4.42 -7.75 16.41
CA SER A 62 -5.28 -8.40 17.41
C SER A 62 -6.31 -9.35 16.79
N GLY A 63 -6.50 -9.32 15.46
CA GLY A 63 -7.56 -10.04 14.76
C GLY A 63 -8.98 -9.64 15.19
N THR A 64 -9.10 -8.55 15.96
CA THR A 64 -10.34 -8.10 16.59
C THR A 64 -10.66 -6.70 16.09
N GLY A 65 -11.27 -6.62 14.91
CA GLY A 65 -11.95 -5.39 14.51
C GLY A 65 -12.71 -5.47 13.19
N GLY A 66 -13.78 -4.68 13.15
CA GLY A 66 -14.43 -4.19 11.93
C GLY A 66 -15.08 -5.18 10.97
N GLY A 67 -15.08 -6.49 11.24
CA GLY A 67 -15.77 -7.50 10.42
C GLY A 67 -15.19 -7.78 9.03
N ALA A 68 -14.17 -7.02 8.59
CA ALA A 68 -13.47 -7.24 7.33
C ALA A 68 -12.32 -8.25 7.54
N LYS A 69 -12.53 -9.51 7.11
CA LYS A 69 -11.44 -10.48 6.99
C LYS A 69 -10.58 -10.12 5.78
N ILE A 70 -9.49 -9.38 6.00
CA ILE A 70 -8.46 -9.17 4.98
C ILE A 70 -7.65 -10.47 4.91
N VAL A 71 -8.02 -11.35 3.98
CA VAL A 71 -7.14 -12.47 3.60
C VAL A 71 -5.97 -11.86 2.82
N ASP A 72 -4.75 -12.12 3.28
CA ASP A 72 -3.54 -11.73 2.56
C ASP A 72 -3.45 -12.50 1.24
N ARG A 73 -4.08 -11.96 0.20
CA ARG A 73 -4.02 -12.49 -1.16
C ARG A 73 -2.78 -12.00 -1.91
N PHE A 74 -2.07 -11.01 -1.37
CA PHE A 74 -0.97 -10.31 -2.06
C PHE A 74 0.44 -10.79 -1.68
N ALA A 75 0.60 -11.66 -0.67
CA ALA A 75 1.92 -12.15 -0.24
C ALA A 75 2.55 -13.24 -1.16
N LYS A 76 1.93 -13.61 -2.28
CA LYS A 76 2.45 -14.66 -3.18
C LYS A 76 2.72 -14.15 -4.60
N ALA A 77 3.58 -13.14 -4.72
CA ALA A 77 4.12 -12.70 -6.01
C ALA A 77 5.64 -12.49 -6.03
N GLU A 78 6.39 -13.03 -5.06
CA GLU A 78 7.86 -12.99 -5.10
C GLU A 78 8.47 -14.39 -4.90
N SER A 79 8.65 -15.12 -6.02
CA SER A 79 9.69 -16.17 -6.11
C SER A 79 10.02 -16.65 -7.54
N LYS A 80 9.64 -15.95 -8.61
CA LYS A 80 10.01 -16.38 -9.99
C LYS A 80 10.63 -15.26 -10.81
N LEU A 81 11.76 -14.75 -10.34
CA LEU A 81 12.78 -14.22 -11.26
C LEU A 81 13.71 -15.38 -11.60
N GLY A 82 13.41 -16.08 -12.69
CA GLY A 82 14.31 -17.08 -13.28
C GLY A 82 15.62 -16.43 -13.71
N PRO A 83 16.72 -17.20 -13.85
CA PRO A 83 18.03 -16.66 -14.14
C PRO A 83 18.02 -15.88 -15.47
N ARG A 84 18.51 -14.64 -15.41
CA ARG A 84 18.81 -13.81 -16.59
C ARG A 84 19.78 -14.59 -17.48
N GLN A 85 19.33 -14.96 -18.68
CA GLN A 85 20.24 -15.41 -19.73
C GLN A 85 21.10 -14.21 -20.13
N THR A 86 22.37 -14.24 -19.75
CA THR A 86 23.40 -13.36 -20.31
C THR A 86 23.61 -13.80 -21.76
N ALA A 87 23.24 -12.95 -22.71
CA ALA A 87 23.63 -13.11 -24.10
C ALA A 87 25.17 -13.11 -24.15
N ALA A 88 25.76 -14.28 -24.37
CA ALA A 88 27.16 -14.40 -24.65
C ALA A 88 27.41 -13.82 -26.05
N VAL A 89 28.20 -12.75 -26.07
CA VAL A 89 28.81 -12.22 -27.28
C VAL A 89 29.86 -13.25 -27.74
N GLU A 90 29.58 -13.99 -28.81
CA GLU A 90 30.62 -14.74 -29.51
C GLU A 90 31.16 -13.86 -30.64
N GLY A 91 32.35 -13.31 -30.39
CA GLY A 91 33.20 -12.79 -31.45
C GLY A 91 33.98 -13.92 -32.13
N GLY A 92 34.15 -13.80 -33.44
CA GLY A 92 35.42 -14.13 -34.11
C GLY A 92 35.44 -15.28 -35.12
N ARG A 93 35.50 -14.92 -36.42
CA ARG A 93 36.46 -15.40 -37.45
C ARG A 93 36.03 -14.79 -38.79
N THR A 94 36.76 -13.89 -39.47
CA THR A 94 38.06 -14.05 -40.17
C THR A 94 38.19 -15.37 -40.93
N THR A 95 37.82 -15.37 -42.21
CA THR A 95 38.69 -15.47 -43.41
C THR A 95 37.81 -15.40 -44.65
#